data_AF-A0A3S9Q3U4-F1
#
_entry.id   AF-A0A3S9Q3U4-F1
#
_cell.length_a   1.000
_cell.length_b   1.000
_cell.length_c   1.000
_cell.angle_alpha   90.00
_cell.angle_beta   90.00
_cell.angle_gamma   90.00
#
_symmetry.space_group_name_H-M   'P 1'
#
loop_
_entity.id
_entity.type
_entity.pdbx_description
1 polymer ?
#
loop_
_entity_poly.entity_id
_entity_poly.type
_entity_poly.pdbx_seq_one_letter_code
_entity_poly.pdbx_strand_id
1 'polypeptide(L)'
;MFSKIIMQCLSLSAVLVFTTACGGGGSSSVKVTPEPTPEKVHTYRGKVIDGYVSGANVWLDINGNKQHDNSEPFTVSGDAGDYTLELNDQEQSCLAYATLYVDVPVGAIDEDLGEVTEAYQMSKPPHLAPISNADLLHISPLTTVLWQQLESKLIASNQPVQSCETLKKNYNLRAELATEIDHVIRNLVDHYNISAKAIYADFIATDDTVAYQAAQGIVTGLKAAYSHKIALESQYPTATEIRVTIYQKEFYDRINDSLNAWYRNSVIFMPKSFKSQTVRLNDDLASIDLIIYDREKSDLAWNSGTLSLQKDIYTSDGGQEYICLNTETATFTENNIQYQLSNDTQGTSAADFESCDNQAFGNGRTKYYSFSYQESGIYYSAYFTIVDDLAEFDILSHWQSLSDKANDLDSAELIAHLKQLPYRFDDEVVIDVTHWHKRITDDTKSTRVQTDKYSDGSWVRKTYKADYTYTAECSSDGVSWQGCTG
;
A
#
# COMPACT_ATOMS: atom_id res chain seq x y z
N MET A 1 -11.24 12.39 -3.90
CA MET A 1 -11.49 13.35 -2.80
C MET A 1 -12.72 14.18 -3.18
N PHE A 2 -13.93 13.76 -2.79
CA PHE A 2 -15.15 14.48 -3.15
C PHE A 2 -15.42 15.61 -2.15
N SER A 3 -15.27 16.85 -2.63
CA SER A 3 -15.63 18.05 -1.89
C SER A 3 -17.04 18.49 -2.26
N LYS A 4 -17.91 18.45 -1.24
CA LYS A 4 -18.91 19.46 -0.86
C LYS A 4 -19.76 20.10 -1.96
N ILE A 5 -21.03 19.69 -2.00
CA ILE A 5 -22.15 20.53 -2.42
C ILE A 5 -22.63 21.33 -1.21
N ILE A 6 -22.55 22.66 -1.31
CA ILE A 6 -23.12 23.62 -0.37
C ILE A 6 -24.52 24.02 -0.87
N MET A 7 -25.51 23.76 -0.01
CA MET A 7 -26.55 24.68 0.48
C MET A 7 -27.47 25.35 -0.54
N GLN A 8 -28.80 25.13 -0.41
CA GLN A 8 -29.76 26.02 0.30
C GLN A 8 -31.19 25.73 -0.19
N CYS A 9 -32.13 25.43 0.71
CA CYS A 9 -33.31 26.28 0.94
C CYS A 9 -34.24 25.71 2.01
N LEU A 10 -34.55 26.60 2.95
CA LEU A 10 -35.63 26.54 3.94
C LEU A 10 -36.99 26.22 3.30
N SER A 11 -37.83 25.42 3.97
CA SER A 11 -39.25 25.76 4.08
C SER A 11 -39.89 25.15 5.32
N LEU A 12 -40.70 26.00 5.93
CA LEU A 12 -41.44 25.94 7.18
C LEU A 12 -42.66 25.01 7.14
N SER A 13 -43.17 24.72 8.35
CA SER A 13 -44.58 24.54 8.72
C SER A 13 -45.14 23.13 8.97
N ALA A 14 -45.46 22.94 10.25
CA ALA A 14 -46.39 21.96 10.79
C ALA A 14 -47.84 22.27 10.40
N VAL A 15 -48.66 21.23 10.18
CA VAL A 15 -50.12 21.21 10.43
C VAL A 15 -50.57 19.76 10.71
N LEU A 16 -51.19 19.56 11.88
CA LEU A 16 -52.08 18.43 12.20
C LEU A 16 -53.44 18.60 11.47
N VAL A 17 -54.16 17.53 11.17
CA VAL A 17 -55.56 17.28 11.64
C VAL A 17 -56.15 15.99 11.05
N PHE A 18 -56.94 15.39 11.93
CA PHE A 18 -57.79 14.20 12.01
C PHE A 18 -58.72 13.76 10.85
N THR A 19 -58.92 12.42 10.85
CA THR A 19 -60.18 11.63 10.84
C THR A 19 -61.05 11.39 9.60
N THR A 20 -61.38 10.09 9.47
CA THR A 20 -62.65 9.42 9.12
C THR A 20 -63.19 9.53 7.70
N ALA A 21 -63.42 8.38 7.04
CA ALA A 21 -64.74 7.72 7.04
C ALA A 21 -64.81 6.50 6.08
N CYS A 22 -65.36 5.41 6.61
CA CYS A 22 -66.37 4.47 6.09
C CYS A 22 -66.54 4.15 4.59
N GLY A 23 -66.65 2.86 4.30
CA GLY A 23 -67.33 2.24 3.14
C GLY A 23 -66.68 0.89 2.84
N GLY A 24 -67.28 -0.29 3.02
CA GLY A 24 -68.68 -0.70 2.92
C GLY A 24 -68.82 -1.62 1.70
N GLY A 25 -69.02 -2.93 1.90
CA GLY A 25 -69.39 -3.85 0.81
C GLY A 25 -68.89 -5.29 0.98
N GLY A 26 -69.73 -6.16 1.54
CA GLY A 26 -69.52 -7.60 1.50
C GLY A 26 -69.83 -8.17 0.12
N SER A 27 -68.91 -8.97 -0.42
CA SER A 27 -69.21 -9.97 -1.45
C SER A 27 -68.26 -11.13 -1.29
N SER A 28 -68.83 -12.30 -1.00
CA SER A 28 -68.14 -13.59 -0.91
C SER A 28 -67.49 -13.87 -2.27
N SER A 29 -66.17 -13.70 -2.34
CA SER A 29 -65.35 -14.14 -3.47
C SER A 29 -64.51 -15.32 -3.04
N VAL A 30 -64.58 -16.36 -3.86
CA VAL A 30 -63.81 -17.60 -3.79
C VAL A 30 -62.33 -17.27 -3.59
N LYS A 31 -61.68 -17.90 -2.60
CA LYS A 31 -60.21 -17.90 -2.49
C LYS A 31 -59.64 -18.57 -3.73
N VAL A 32 -59.29 -17.77 -4.73
CA VAL A 32 -58.33 -18.18 -5.75
C VAL A 32 -56.97 -18.03 -5.08
N THR A 33 -56.35 -19.16 -4.75
CA THR A 33 -54.95 -19.21 -4.35
C THR A 33 -54.14 -18.60 -5.51
N PRO A 34 -53.38 -17.50 -5.30
CA PRO A 34 -52.48 -17.02 -6.33
C PRO A 34 -51.48 -18.13 -6.63
N GLU A 35 -51.34 -18.48 -7.90
CA GLU A 35 -50.21 -19.25 -8.40
C GLU A 35 -48.91 -18.53 -7.99
N PRO A 36 -47.92 -19.22 -7.40
CA PRO A 36 -46.71 -18.55 -6.94
C PRO A 36 -46.03 -17.88 -8.14
N THR A 37 -45.90 -16.56 -8.08
CA THR A 37 -45.07 -15.79 -9.00
C THR A 37 -43.67 -16.42 -8.98
N PRO A 38 -43.07 -16.77 -10.14
CA PRO A 38 -41.73 -17.33 -10.16
C PRO A 38 -40.78 -16.33 -9.48
N GLU A 39 -40.08 -16.78 -8.44
CA GLU A 39 -39.08 -15.98 -7.74
C GLU A 39 -38.01 -15.55 -8.74
N LYS A 40 -37.66 -14.27 -8.71
CA LYS A 40 -36.67 -13.71 -9.61
C LYS A 40 -35.29 -14.24 -9.20
N VAL A 41 -34.63 -14.94 -10.12
CA VAL A 41 -33.28 -15.48 -9.94
C VAL A 41 -32.27 -14.55 -10.59
N HIS A 42 -31.21 -14.23 -9.86
CA HIS A 42 -30.05 -13.47 -10.35
C HIS A 42 -28.86 -14.42 -10.45
N THR A 43 -28.11 -14.31 -11.55
CA THR A 43 -27.01 -15.22 -11.85
C THR A 43 -25.69 -14.47 -11.80
N TYR A 44 -24.74 -15.02 -11.03
CA TYR A 44 -23.38 -14.53 -10.89
C TYR A 44 -22.38 -15.62 -11.24
N ARG A 45 -21.25 -15.24 -11.81
CA ARG A 45 -20.25 -16.19 -12.34
C ARG A 45 -18.88 -15.91 -11.77
N GLY A 46 -18.06 -16.94 -11.70
CA GLY A 46 -16.67 -16.82 -11.30
C GLY A 46 -15.91 -18.11 -11.59
N LYS A 47 -14.67 -18.13 -11.12
CA LYS A 47 -13.80 -19.30 -11.16
C LYS A 47 -13.16 -19.51 -9.81
N VAL A 48 -12.92 -20.77 -9.45
CA VAL A 48 -12.06 -21.18 -8.34
C VAL A 48 -10.65 -21.37 -8.88
N ILE A 49 -9.73 -20.47 -8.54
CA ILE A 49 -8.40 -20.36 -9.16
C ILE A 49 -7.32 -20.68 -8.13
N ASP A 50 -6.93 -21.94 -8.09
CA ASP A 50 -5.79 -22.51 -7.37
C ASP A 50 -5.42 -23.74 -8.19
N GLY A 51 -4.68 -23.52 -9.30
CA GLY A 51 -4.60 -24.49 -10.39
C GLY A 51 -5.98 -24.98 -10.87
N TYR A 52 -6.91 -24.08 -11.21
CA TYR A 52 -8.34 -24.34 -11.48
C TYR A 52 -8.96 -25.55 -10.75
N VAL A 53 -9.78 -25.29 -9.73
CA VAL A 53 -10.33 -26.38 -8.91
C VAL A 53 -11.76 -26.74 -9.32
N SER A 54 -11.97 -27.99 -9.73
CA SER A 54 -13.29 -28.59 -9.98
C SER A 54 -13.77 -29.46 -8.81
N GLY A 55 -15.08 -29.48 -8.56
CA GLY A 55 -15.68 -30.21 -7.44
C GLY A 55 -15.65 -29.48 -6.09
N ALA A 56 -15.36 -28.18 -6.08
CA ALA A 56 -15.36 -27.36 -4.87
C ALA A 56 -16.73 -26.68 -4.63
N ASN A 57 -17.14 -26.57 -3.37
CA ASN A 57 -18.42 -25.95 -2.99
C ASN A 57 -18.24 -24.45 -2.82
N VAL A 58 -18.85 -23.64 -3.68
CA VAL A 58 -18.84 -22.17 -3.61
C VAL A 58 -20.14 -21.69 -2.96
N TRP A 59 -20.06 -20.91 -1.88
CA TRP A 59 -21.23 -20.48 -1.12
C TRP A 59 -21.09 -19.06 -0.55
N LEU A 60 -22.23 -18.42 -0.27
CA LEU A 60 -22.30 -17.06 0.27
C LEU A 60 -22.61 -17.08 1.78
N ASP A 61 -21.68 -16.59 2.59
CA ASP A 61 -21.82 -16.51 4.06
C ASP A 61 -22.69 -15.31 4.46
N ILE A 62 -24.00 -15.53 4.51
CA ILE A 62 -25.01 -14.51 4.79
C ILE A 62 -24.98 -14.16 6.28
N ASN A 63 -24.72 -15.13 7.15
CA ASN A 63 -24.79 -14.95 8.59
C ASN A 63 -23.43 -14.70 9.26
N GLY A 64 -22.33 -14.67 8.50
CA GLY A 64 -20.99 -14.34 8.97
C GLY A 64 -20.33 -15.38 9.87
N ASN A 65 -20.82 -16.63 9.88
CA ASN A 65 -20.31 -17.67 10.78
C ASN A 65 -19.19 -18.53 10.18
N LYS A 66 -18.87 -18.34 8.89
CA LYS A 66 -17.84 -19.09 8.13
C LYS A 66 -18.11 -20.60 8.03
N GLN A 67 -19.36 -21.02 8.16
CA GLN A 67 -19.80 -22.39 7.99
C GLN A 67 -20.95 -22.41 7.00
N HIS A 68 -20.88 -23.30 6.00
CA HIS A 68 -21.98 -23.42 5.06
C HIS A 68 -23.23 -23.96 5.76
N ASP A 69 -24.23 -23.10 5.94
CA ASP A 69 -25.51 -23.47 6.51
C ASP A 69 -26.52 -23.88 5.42
N ASN A 70 -27.47 -24.75 5.77
CA ASN A 70 -28.51 -25.22 4.83
C ASN A 70 -29.36 -24.08 4.22
N SER A 71 -29.39 -22.90 4.83
CA SER A 71 -30.12 -21.74 4.35
C SER A 71 -29.33 -20.86 3.40
N GLU A 72 -28.06 -21.18 3.12
CA GLU A 72 -27.17 -20.35 2.34
C GLU A 72 -27.00 -20.87 0.91
N PRO A 73 -27.03 -19.96 -0.07
CA PRO A 73 -26.96 -20.34 -1.48
C PRO A 73 -25.55 -20.85 -1.79
N PHE A 74 -25.49 -21.95 -2.53
CA PHE A 74 -24.24 -22.57 -2.94
C PHE A 74 -24.34 -23.15 -4.36
N THR A 75 -23.18 -23.45 -4.92
CA THR A 75 -23.00 -24.14 -6.19
C THR A 75 -21.70 -24.96 -6.13
N VAL A 76 -21.46 -25.80 -7.13
CA VAL A 76 -20.23 -26.60 -7.24
C VAL A 76 -19.45 -26.12 -8.45
N SER A 77 -18.13 -25.95 -8.31
CA SER A 77 -17.26 -25.64 -9.45
C SER A 77 -17.15 -26.82 -10.40
N GLY A 78 -17.22 -26.54 -11.70
CA GLY A 78 -17.02 -27.49 -12.78
C GLY A 78 -15.62 -27.40 -13.36
N ASP A 79 -15.48 -27.90 -14.60
CA ASP A 79 -14.26 -27.86 -15.39
C ASP A 79 -13.67 -26.43 -15.46
N ALA A 80 -12.33 -26.30 -15.50
CA ALA A 80 -11.63 -25.01 -15.47
C ALA A 80 -12.04 -24.10 -14.29
N GLY A 81 -12.48 -24.73 -13.19
CA GLY A 81 -12.95 -24.08 -11.97
C GLY A 81 -14.21 -23.22 -12.12
N ASP A 82 -14.93 -23.30 -13.23
CA ASP A 82 -16.08 -22.45 -13.52
C ASP A 82 -17.24 -22.71 -12.57
N TYR A 83 -17.87 -21.66 -12.06
CA TYR A 83 -19.10 -21.80 -11.28
C TYR A 83 -20.15 -20.76 -11.64
N THR A 84 -21.41 -21.12 -11.41
CA THR A 84 -22.56 -20.22 -11.54
C THR A 84 -23.36 -20.26 -10.25
N LEU A 85 -23.44 -19.12 -9.57
CA LEU A 85 -24.18 -18.94 -8.33
C LEU A 85 -25.50 -18.23 -8.64
N GLU A 86 -26.60 -18.88 -8.28
CA GLU A 86 -27.96 -18.37 -8.46
C GLU A 86 -28.49 -17.86 -7.12
N LEU A 87 -28.99 -16.62 -7.11
CA LEU A 87 -29.43 -15.93 -5.91
C LEU A 87 -30.85 -15.40 -6.08
N ASN A 88 -31.69 -15.52 -5.06
CA ASN A 88 -32.96 -14.79 -4.98
C ASN A 88 -32.72 -13.30 -4.63
N ASP A 89 -33.78 -12.48 -4.64
CA ASP A 89 -33.67 -11.04 -4.36
C ASP A 89 -33.07 -10.72 -2.98
N GLN A 90 -33.33 -11.54 -1.95
CA GLN A 90 -32.80 -11.32 -0.60
C GLN A 90 -31.30 -11.61 -0.55
N GLU A 91 -30.88 -12.75 -1.07
CA GLU A 91 -29.48 -13.19 -1.13
C GLU A 91 -28.65 -12.26 -2.03
N GLN A 92 -29.21 -11.83 -3.16
CA GLN A 92 -28.58 -10.88 -4.07
C GLN A 92 -28.30 -9.54 -3.38
N SER A 93 -29.20 -9.11 -2.48
CA SER A 93 -28.98 -7.90 -1.67
C SER A 93 -27.84 -8.03 -0.66
N CYS A 94 -27.37 -9.26 -0.41
CA CYS A 94 -26.27 -9.59 0.47
C CYS A 94 -24.93 -9.78 -0.21
N LEU A 95 -24.90 -10.08 -1.51
CA LEU A 95 -23.68 -10.41 -2.25
C LEU A 95 -22.57 -9.36 -2.10
N ALA A 96 -22.91 -8.07 -2.02
CA ALA A 96 -21.94 -6.98 -1.85
C ALA A 96 -21.37 -6.88 -0.42
N TYR A 97 -21.99 -7.53 0.57
CA TYR A 97 -21.73 -7.37 2.00
C TYR A 97 -21.44 -8.70 2.73
N ALA A 98 -21.54 -9.83 2.04
CA ALA A 98 -21.20 -11.15 2.55
C ALA A 98 -19.89 -11.63 1.91
N THR A 99 -19.18 -12.49 2.63
CA THR A 99 -17.99 -13.16 2.13
C THR A 99 -18.42 -14.35 1.28
N LEU A 100 -17.76 -14.55 0.14
CA LEU A 100 -17.89 -15.80 -0.62
C LEU A 100 -16.82 -16.76 -0.11
N TYR A 101 -17.21 -17.98 0.21
CA TYR A 101 -16.32 -19.05 0.59
C TYR A 101 -16.32 -20.14 -0.46
N VAL A 102 -15.21 -20.87 -0.49
CA VAL A 102 -15.06 -22.09 -1.28
C VAL A 102 -14.51 -23.16 -0.37
N ASP A 103 -15.28 -24.22 -0.13
CA ASP A 103 -14.78 -25.43 0.51
C ASP A 103 -14.29 -26.39 -0.57
N VAL A 104 -12.99 -26.68 -0.56
CA VAL A 104 -12.36 -27.65 -1.46
C VAL A 104 -12.23 -28.97 -0.72
N PRO A 105 -13.09 -29.97 -1.01
CA PRO A 105 -13.06 -31.25 -0.33
C PRO A 105 -11.96 -32.17 -0.87
N VAL A 106 -11.63 -33.21 -0.10
CA VAL A 106 -10.86 -34.35 -0.63
C VAL A 106 -11.61 -34.96 -1.82
N GLY A 107 -10.90 -35.20 -2.92
CA GLY A 107 -11.47 -35.70 -4.17
C GLY A 107 -11.92 -34.63 -5.16
N ALA A 108 -11.80 -33.33 -4.82
CA ALA A 108 -11.78 -32.26 -5.81
C ALA A 108 -10.53 -32.40 -6.70
N ILE A 109 -10.56 -31.81 -7.90
CA ILE A 109 -9.43 -31.85 -8.84
C ILE A 109 -8.91 -30.44 -9.04
N ASP A 110 -7.64 -30.24 -8.66
CA ASP A 110 -6.79 -29.12 -9.05
C ASP A 110 -6.09 -29.54 -10.36
N GLU A 111 -6.24 -28.76 -11.42
CA GLU A 111 -5.65 -29.01 -12.75
C GLU A 111 -4.11 -28.96 -12.76
N ASP A 112 -3.48 -28.29 -11.80
CA ASP A 112 -2.02 -28.24 -11.66
C ASP A 112 -1.47 -29.39 -10.81
N LEU A 113 -2.13 -29.70 -9.68
CA LEU A 113 -1.66 -30.63 -8.66
C LEU A 113 -2.33 -32.01 -8.71
N GLY A 114 -3.44 -32.14 -9.43
CA GLY A 114 -4.26 -33.35 -9.50
C GLY A 114 -5.31 -33.43 -8.40
N GLU A 115 -5.59 -34.64 -7.92
CA GLU A 115 -6.61 -34.84 -6.88
C GLU A 115 -6.18 -34.20 -5.54
N VAL A 116 -7.09 -33.40 -4.96
CA VAL A 116 -6.90 -32.77 -3.66
C VAL A 116 -6.94 -33.83 -2.56
N THR A 117 -5.85 -33.98 -1.83
CA THR A 117 -5.69 -34.98 -0.76
C THR A 117 -5.99 -34.44 0.63
N GLU A 118 -5.98 -33.13 0.82
CA GLU A 118 -6.29 -32.45 2.08
C GLU A 118 -7.31 -31.35 1.82
N ALA A 119 -8.43 -31.37 2.54
CA ALA A 119 -9.46 -30.36 2.36
C ALA A 119 -9.00 -29.00 2.90
N TYR A 120 -9.34 -27.94 2.18
CA TYR A 120 -9.02 -26.56 2.55
C TYR A 120 -10.15 -25.60 2.15
N GLN A 121 -10.07 -24.36 2.63
CA GLN A 121 -11.08 -23.35 2.38
C GLN A 121 -10.43 -22.08 1.80
N MET A 122 -11.04 -21.52 0.77
CA MET A 122 -10.71 -20.22 0.19
C MET A 122 -11.84 -19.22 0.41
N SER A 123 -11.54 -17.93 0.26
CA SER A 123 -12.53 -16.87 0.44
C SER A 123 -12.29 -15.66 -0.45
N LYS A 124 -13.34 -14.88 -0.65
CA LYS A 124 -13.30 -13.56 -1.29
C LYS A 124 -13.98 -12.55 -0.39
N PRO A 125 -13.31 -11.42 -0.08
CA PRO A 125 -13.87 -10.42 0.82
C PRO A 125 -15.14 -9.80 0.23
N PRO A 126 -16.04 -9.24 1.07
CA PRO A 126 -17.17 -8.47 0.60
C PRO A 126 -16.75 -7.36 -0.37
N HIS A 127 -17.51 -7.15 -1.44
CA HIS A 127 -17.16 -6.17 -2.48
C HIS A 127 -17.37 -4.71 -2.02
N LEU A 128 -18.25 -4.48 -1.03
CA LEU A 128 -18.59 -3.18 -0.44
C LEU A 128 -19.15 -2.12 -1.40
N ALA A 129 -19.35 -2.49 -2.66
CA ALA A 129 -19.99 -1.71 -3.71
C ALA A 129 -21.01 -2.56 -4.48
N PRO A 130 -21.96 -1.95 -5.23
CA PRO A 130 -22.92 -2.70 -6.02
C PRO A 130 -22.24 -3.63 -7.03
N ILE A 131 -22.68 -4.89 -7.07
CA ILE A 131 -22.19 -5.91 -8.00
C ILE A 131 -23.22 -6.10 -9.12
N SER A 132 -22.77 -6.01 -10.36
CA SER A 132 -23.53 -6.33 -11.55
C SER A 132 -23.32 -7.78 -11.99
N ASN A 133 -24.21 -8.30 -12.84
CA ASN A 133 -24.08 -9.66 -13.37
C ASN A 133 -22.89 -9.82 -14.35
N ALA A 134 -22.25 -8.70 -14.73
CA ALA A 134 -21.04 -8.72 -15.57
C ALA A 134 -19.76 -8.85 -14.74
N ASP A 135 -19.83 -8.65 -13.42
CA ASP A 135 -18.68 -8.78 -12.54
C ASP A 135 -18.36 -10.26 -12.31
N LEU A 136 -17.11 -10.63 -12.56
CA LEU A 136 -16.61 -11.98 -12.31
C LEU A 136 -16.13 -12.10 -10.86
N LEU A 137 -16.68 -13.07 -10.15
CA LEU A 137 -16.46 -13.24 -8.71
C LEU A 137 -15.33 -14.24 -8.42
N HIS A 138 -14.24 -14.22 -9.19
CA HIS A 138 -13.12 -15.15 -9.00
C HIS A 138 -12.63 -15.21 -7.55
N ILE A 139 -12.33 -16.42 -7.10
CA ILE A 139 -11.85 -16.74 -5.76
C ILE A 139 -10.51 -17.45 -5.91
N SER A 140 -9.49 -17.00 -5.19
CA SER A 140 -8.11 -17.49 -5.29
C SER A 140 -7.39 -17.46 -3.94
N PRO A 141 -6.21 -18.08 -3.82
CA PRO A 141 -5.35 -17.94 -2.64
C PRO A 141 -5.11 -16.48 -2.26
N LEU A 142 -5.00 -15.59 -3.27
CA LEU A 142 -4.82 -14.18 -3.03
C LEU A 142 -6.04 -13.50 -2.38
N THR A 143 -7.24 -13.71 -2.92
CA THR A 143 -8.46 -13.14 -2.32
C THR A 143 -8.65 -13.66 -0.90
N THR A 144 -8.25 -14.91 -0.67
CA THR A 144 -8.31 -15.58 0.63
C THR A 144 -7.38 -14.93 1.62
N VAL A 145 -6.11 -14.72 1.25
CA VAL A 145 -5.14 -14.04 2.11
C VAL A 145 -5.67 -12.64 2.45
N LEU A 146 -6.10 -11.86 1.46
CA LEU A 146 -6.67 -10.52 1.70
C LEU A 146 -7.83 -10.55 2.70
N TRP A 147 -8.77 -11.48 2.57
CA TRP A 147 -9.89 -11.59 3.50
C TRP A 147 -9.43 -11.96 4.92
N GLN A 148 -8.52 -12.93 5.07
CA GLN A 148 -7.92 -13.28 6.35
C GLN A 148 -7.27 -12.08 7.05
N GLN A 149 -6.65 -11.18 6.26
CA GLN A 149 -6.07 -9.95 6.81
C GLN A 149 -7.14 -9.02 7.39
N LEU A 150 -8.15 -8.71 6.59
CA LEU A 150 -9.23 -7.82 7.00
C LEU A 150 -9.96 -8.40 8.22
N GLU A 151 -10.26 -9.69 8.18
CA GLU A 151 -10.97 -10.37 9.23
C GLU A 151 -10.22 -10.39 10.57
N SER A 152 -8.91 -10.68 10.57
CA SER A 152 -8.18 -10.68 11.85
C SER A 152 -8.07 -9.27 12.44
N LYS A 153 -7.96 -8.23 11.60
CA LYS A 153 -8.02 -6.83 12.04
C LYS A 153 -9.38 -6.49 12.65
N LEU A 154 -10.47 -6.88 12.00
CA LEU A 154 -11.82 -6.70 12.53
C LEU A 154 -12.02 -7.38 13.89
N ILE A 155 -11.50 -8.60 14.05
CA ILE A 155 -11.54 -9.34 15.32
C ILE A 155 -10.72 -8.60 16.38
N ALA A 156 -9.52 -8.14 16.06
CA ALA A 156 -8.66 -7.39 16.98
C ALA A 156 -9.29 -6.06 17.43
N SER A 157 -10.01 -5.39 16.54
CA SER A 157 -10.77 -4.16 16.83
C SER A 157 -12.14 -4.42 17.50
N ASN A 158 -12.47 -5.68 17.83
CA ASN A 158 -13.76 -6.07 18.39
C ASN A 158 -14.96 -5.59 17.54
N GLN A 159 -14.79 -5.62 16.21
CA GLN A 159 -15.79 -5.30 15.19
C GLN A 159 -15.92 -6.44 14.16
N PRO A 160 -16.06 -7.73 14.57
CA PRO A 160 -16.19 -8.81 13.61
C PRO A 160 -17.41 -8.57 12.70
N VAL A 161 -17.32 -8.94 11.42
CA VAL A 161 -18.49 -8.96 10.53
C VAL A 161 -19.42 -10.06 11.02
N GLN A 162 -20.55 -9.66 11.58
CA GLN A 162 -21.51 -10.59 12.21
C GLN A 162 -22.53 -11.16 11.23
N SER A 163 -22.70 -10.56 10.06
CA SER A 163 -23.60 -11.00 8.97
C SER A 163 -23.61 -9.94 7.87
N CYS A 164 -24.07 -10.32 6.68
CA CYS A 164 -24.40 -9.39 5.60
C CYS A 164 -25.24 -8.21 6.10
N GLU A 165 -26.33 -8.48 6.83
CA GLU A 165 -27.30 -7.44 7.21
C GLU A 165 -26.72 -6.43 8.20
N THR A 166 -25.83 -6.86 9.08
CA THR A 166 -25.11 -5.96 10.00
C THR A 166 -24.09 -5.11 9.24
N LEU A 167 -23.29 -5.70 8.35
CA LEU A 167 -22.33 -4.95 7.55
C LEU A 167 -23.01 -3.95 6.60
N LYS A 168 -24.14 -4.35 6.01
CA LYS A 168 -24.99 -3.51 5.15
C LYS A 168 -25.61 -2.31 5.89
N LYS A 169 -25.75 -2.36 7.22
CA LYS A 169 -26.20 -1.22 8.04
C LYS A 169 -25.04 -0.39 8.61
N ASN A 170 -23.87 -0.99 8.81
CA ASN A 170 -22.72 -0.32 9.42
C ASN A 170 -21.85 0.42 8.39
N TYR A 171 -22.26 1.64 8.02
CA TYR A 171 -21.52 2.47 7.06
C TYR A 171 -20.06 2.73 7.47
N ASN A 172 -19.82 3.00 8.76
CA ASN A 172 -18.48 3.30 9.26
C ASN A 172 -17.54 2.10 9.06
N LEU A 173 -18.00 0.90 9.42
CA LEU A 173 -17.24 -0.33 9.22
C LEU A 173 -16.95 -0.61 7.73
N ARG A 174 -17.91 -0.33 6.85
CA ARG A 174 -17.68 -0.46 5.39
C ARG A 174 -16.63 0.54 4.89
N ALA A 175 -16.66 1.78 5.37
CA ALA A 175 -15.67 2.79 4.98
C ALA A 175 -14.26 2.43 5.50
N GLU A 176 -14.17 1.89 6.71
CA GLU A 176 -12.92 1.39 7.29
C GLU A 176 -12.38 0.21 6.48
N LEU A 177 -13.21 -0.81 6.22
CA LEU A 177 -12.82 -1.96 5.41
C LEU A 177 -12.39 -1.57 3.98
N ALA A 178 -13.12 -0.66 3.34
CA ALA A 178 -12.75 -0.18 2.02
C ALA A 178 -11.39 0.54 2.02
N THR A 179 -11.09 1.29 3.09
CA THR A 179 -9.79 1.97 3.26
C THR A 179 -8.66 0.95 3.44
N GLU A 180 -8.88 -0.09 4.24
CA GLU A 180 -7.89 -1.16 4.44
C GLU A 180 -7.63 -1.97 3.16
N ILE A 181 -8.69 -2.31 2.42
CA ILE A 181 -8.57 -2.94 1.10
C ILE A 181 -7.74 -2.05 0.16
N ASP A 182 -8.04 -0.76 0.09
CA ASP A 182 -7.31 0.19 -0.76
C ASP A 182 -5.83 0.31 -0.34
N HIS A 183 -5.51 0.31 0.96
CA HIS A 183 -4.13 0.32 1.44
C HIS A 183 -3.35 -0.94 1.04
N VAL A 184 -3.95 -2.12 1.21
CA VAL A 184 -3.29 -3.40 0.82
C VAL A 184 -3.07 -3.44 -0.69
N ILE A 185 -4.08 -3.06 -1.48
CA ILE A 185 -3.97 -2.99 -2.94
C ILE A 185 -2.88 -2.00 -3.37
N ARG A 186 -2.84 -0.79 -2.81
CA ARG A 186 -1.81 0.20 -3.16
C ARG A 186 -0.41 -0.30 -2.85
N ASN A 187 -0.19 -0.92 -1.68
CA ASN A 187 1.12 -1.46 -1.33
C ASN A 187 1.58 -2.52 -2.35
N LEU A 188 0.67 -3.40 -2.77
CA LEU A 188 0.95 -4.40 -3.80
C LEU A 188 1.24 -3.76 -5.17
N VAL A 189 0.43 -2.79 -5.59
CA VAL A 189 0.62 -2.10 -6.88
C VAL A 189 1.92 -1.29 -6.87
N ASP A 190 2.24 -0.59 -5.79
CA ASP A 190 3.45 0.24 -5.68
C ASP A 190 4.72 -0.63 -5.75
N HIS A 191 4.69 -1.83 -5.16
CA HIS A 191 5.82 -2.75 -5.16
C HIS A 191 5.95 -3.52 -6.48
N TYR A 192 4.88 -4.19 -6.93
CA TYR A 192 4.93 -5.10 -8.09
C TYR A 192 4.61 -4.41 -9.43
N ASN A 193 4.05 -3.20 -9.41
CA ASN A 193 3.50 -2.50 -10.57
C ASN A 193 2.45 -3.33 -11.36
N ILE A 194 1.67 -4.16 -10.63
CA ILE A 194 0.58 -4.98 -11.17
C ILE A 194 -0.74 -4.39 -10.69
N SER A 195 -1.67 -4.10 -11.60
CA SER A 195 -2.97 -3.52 -11.25
C SER A 195 -3.82 -4.45 -10.38
N ALA A 196 -4.69 -3.89 -9.53
CA ALA A 196 -5.67 -4.68 -8.76
C ALA A 196 -6.50 -5.63 -9.63
N LYS A 197 -6.88 -5.20 -10.83
CA LYS A 197 -7.63 -6.03 -11.78
C LYS A 197 -6.80 -7.23 -12.25
N ALA A 198 -5.52 -7.00 -12.60
CA ALA A 198 -4.62 -8.07 -12.99
C ALA A 198 -4.38 -9.03 -11.82
N ILE A 199 -4.19 -8.49 -10.61
CA ILE A 199 -4.07 -9.21 -9.34
C ILE A 199 -5.26 -10.17 -9.09
N TYR A 200 -6.49 -9.81 -9.48
CA TYR A 200 -7.68 -10.67 -9.38
C TYR A 200 -8.06 -11.36 -10.71
N ALA A 201 -7.25 -11.21 -11.75
CA ALA A 201 -7.52 -11.82 -13.04
C ALA A 201 -7.23 -13.31 -13.00
N ASP A 202 -7.75 -13.98 -14.02
CA ASP A 202 -7.43 -15.36 -14.31
C ASP A 202 -6.03 -15.44 -14.95
N PHE A 203 -5.00 -15.57 -14.11
CA PHE A 203 -3.62 -15.67 -14.57
C PHE A 203 -3.37 -16.93 -15.39
N ILE A 204 -4.10 -18.02 -15.13
CA ILE A 204 -3.96 -19.29 -15.84
C ILE A 204 -4.47 -19.15 -17.28
N ALA A 205 -5.58 -18.44 -17.50
CA ALA A 205 -6.12 -18.19 -18.84
C ALA A 205 -5.18 -17.43 -19.79
N THR A 206 -4.15 -16.75 -19.27
CA THR A 206 -3.21 -15.98 -20.10
C THR A 206 -2.01 -16.78 -20.62
N ASP A 207 -1.85 -18.04 -20.19
CA ASP A 207 -0.71 -18.94 -20.50
C ASP A 207 0.67 -18.31 -20.21
N ASP A 208 0.70 -17.29 -19.34
CA ASP A 208 1.90 -16.61 -18.90
C ASP A 208 2.43 -17.27 -17.64
N THR A 209 3.21 -18.34 -17.85
CA THR A 209 3.84 -19.12 -16.78
C THR A 209 4.73 -18.27 -15.86
N VAL A 210 5.31 -17.17 -16.34
CA VAL A 210 6.13 -16.26 -15.54
C VAL A 210 5.23 -15.41 -14.63
N ALA A 211 4.14 -14.86 -15.17
CA ALA A 211 3.16 -14.14 -14.37
C ALA A 211 2.48 -15.05 -13.32
N TYR A 212 2.22 -16.31 -13.67
CA TYR A 212 1.67 -17.30 -12.75
C TYR A 212 2.61 -17.60 -11.57
N GLN A 213 3.88 -17.88 -11.84
CA GLN A 213 4.90 -18.07 -10.79
C GLN A 213 5.09 -16.81 -9.93
N ALA A 214 5.10 -15.63 -10.56
CA ALA A 214 5.14 -14.36 -9.83
C ALA A 214 3.91 -14.20 -8.92
N ALA A 215 2.71 -14.58 -9.38
CA ALA A 215 1.49 -14.54 -8.59
C ALA A 215 1.54 -15.50 -7.38
N GLN A 216 2.08 -16.71 -7.54
CA GLN A 216 2.30 -17.65 -6.43
C GLN A 216 3.28 -17.08 -5.40
N GLY A 217 4.38 -16.46 -5.86
CA GLY A 217 5.32 -15.73 -5.00
C GLY A 217 4.65 -14.58 -4.25
N ILE A 218 3.82 -13.79 -4.93
CA ILE A 218 3.07 -12.68 -4.33
C ILE A 218 2.15 -13.17 -3.21
N VAL A 219 1.39 -14.26 -3.42
CA VAL A 219 0.49 -14.83 -2.39
C VAL A 219 1.28 -15.28 -1.17
N THR A 220 2.38 -16.01 -1.41
CA THR A 220 3.26 -16.53 -0.37
C THR A 220 3.83 -15.39 0.48
N GLY A 221 4.40 -14.37 -0.18
CA GLY A 221 4.94 -13.19 0.47
C GLY A 221 3.86 -12.39 1.21
N LEU A 222 2.67 -12.21 0.61
CA LEU A 222 1.57 -11.46 1.24
C LEU A 222 1.09 -12.10 2.54
N LYS A 223 1.00 -13.44 2.59
CA LYS A 223 0.61 -14.16 3.81
C LYS A 223 1.63 -13.94 4.93
N ALA A 224 2.92 -14.12 4.63
CA ALA A 224 3.99 -13.92 5.60
C ALA A 224 4.11 -12.45 6.05
N ALA A 225 3.97 -11.51 5.11
CA ALA A 225 4.03 -10.07 5.38
C ALA A 225 2.95 -9.65 6.38
N TYR A 226 1.74 -10.22 6.24
CA TYR A 226 0.65 -9.94 7.16
C TYR A 226 0.90 -10.48 8.57
N SER A 227 1.36 -11.72 8.71
CA SER A 227 1.71 -12.29 10.01
C SER A 227 2.75 -11.42 10.72
N HIS A 228 3.75 -10.93 10.00
CA HIS A 228 4.74 -10.01 10.56
C HIS A 228 4.14 -8.63 10.90
N LYS A 229 3.28 -8.08 10.05
CA LYS A 229 2.59 -6.80 10.30
C LYS A 229 1.79 -6.83 11.61
N ILE A 230 1.02 -7.89 11.87
CA ILE A 230 0.27 -8.04 13.13
C ILE A 230 1.20 -8.06 14.35
N ALA A 231 2.34 -8.75 14.25
CA ALA A 231 3.33 -8.75 15.32
C ALA A 231 3.89 -7.34 15.58
N LEU A 232 4.13 -6.55 14.52
CA LEU A 232 4.56 -5.17 14.64
C LEU A 232 3.47 -4.25 15.21
N GLU A 233 2.21 -4.40 14.79
CA GLU A 233 1.09 -3.61 15.33
C GLU A 233 0.94 -3.81 16.85
N SER A 234 1.16 -5.04 17.34
CA SER A 234 1.18 -5.34 18.78
C SER A 234 2.38 -4.72 19.50
N GLN A 235 3.54 -4.60 18.84
CA GLN A 235 4.76 -4.03 19.43
C GLN A 235 4.75 -2.50 19.40
N TYR A 236 4.11 -1.91 18.39
CA TYR A 236 4.07 -0.47 18.13
C TYR A 236 2.62 0.05 18.11
N PRO A 237 1.91 0.03 19.26
CA PRO A 237 0.50 0.45 19.32
C PRO A 237 0.27 1.93 19.01
N THR A 238 1.34 2.74 19.00
CA THR A 238 1.31 4.17 18.65
C THR A 238 1.72 4.46 17.21
N ALA A 239 2.02 3.43 16.40
CA ALA A 239 2.32 3.60 15.00
C ALA A 239 1.11 4.20 14.27
N THR A 240 1.36 5.21 13.44
CA THR A 240 0.33 5.81 12.58
C THR A 240 0.09 4.96 11.34
N GLU A 241 1.11 4.22 10.90
CA GLU A 241 1.03 3.30 9.77
C GLU A 241 2.16 2.26 9.87
N ILE A 242 1.86 1.01 9.49
CA ILE A 242 2.86 -0.06 9.35
C ILE A 242 2.72 -0.68 7.97
N ARG A 243 3.82 -0.66 7.22
CA ARG A 243 3.96 -1.30 5.91
C ARG A 243 4.91 -2.48 6.03
N VAL A 244 4.51 -3.61 5.49
CA VAL A 244 5.36 -4.80 5.37
C VAL A 244 5.17 -5.36 3.98
N THR A 245 6.26 -5.63 3.30
CA THR A 245 6.27 -6.31 2.00
C THR A 245 7.30 -7.40 2.04
N ILE A 246 6.89 -8.62 1.70
CA ILE A 246 7.77 -9.77 1.52
C ILE A 246 7.75 -10.16 0.06
N TYR A 247 8.93 -10.28 -0.53
CA TYR A 247 9.13 -10.38 -1.97
C TYR A 247 10.39 -11.18 -2.29
N GLN A 248 10.48 -11.64 -3.52
CA GLN A 248 11.69 -12.26 -4.06
C GLN A 248 12.45 -11.22 -4.89
N LYS A 249 13.78 -11.35 -4.91
CA LYS A 249 14.74 -10.46 -5.58
C LYS A 249 14.89 -9.08 -4.91
N GLU A 250 16.11 -8.77 -4.49
CA GLU A 250 16.48 -7.47 -3.90
C GLU A 250 17.73 -6.93 -4.57
N PHE A 251 17.64 -5.72 -5.11
CA PHE A 251 18.74 -5.05 -5.84
C PHE A 251 19.93 -4.73 -4.94
N TYR A 252 19.71 -4.55 -3.63
CA TYR A 252 20.77 -4.22 -2.69
C TYR A 252 21.62 -5.43 -2.25
N ASP A 253 21.13 -6.66 -2.39
CA ASP A 253 21.88 -7.89 -2.07
C ASP A 253 22.69 -8.39 -3.28
N ARG A 254 23.69 -7.59 -3.70
CA ARG A 254 24.43 -7.78 -4.96
C ARG A 254 25.29 -9.04 -5.02
N ILE A 255 25.63 -9.65 -3.89
CA ILE A 255 26.54 -10.81 -3.82
C ILE A 255 25.77 -12.13 -3.90
N ASN A 256 24.52 -12.16 -3.43
CA ASN A 256 23.72 -13.37 -3.31
C ASN A 256 22.33 -13.23 -3.93
N ASP A 257 22.22 -12.51 -5.06
CA ASP A 257 21.02 -12.47 -5.91
C ASP A 257 20.80 -13.85 -6.57
N SER A 258 20.58 -14.86 -5.74
CA SER A 258 19.93 -16.08 -6.15
C SER A 258 18.46 -15.70 -6.33
N LEU A 259 17.94 -15.96 -7.53
CA LEU A 259 16.58 -15.57 -7.97
C LEU A 259 15.44 -16.05 -7.04
N ASN A 260 15.73 -16.86 -6.01
CA ASN A 260 14.77 -17.48 -5.11
C ASN A 260 14.83 -16.97 -3.66
N ALA A 261 15.80 -16.10 -3.30
CA ALA A 261 15.89 -15.58 -1.94
C ALA A 261 14.71 -14.66 -1.61
N TRP A 262 14.25 -14.76 -0.36
CA TRP A 262 13.15 -13.97 0.17
C TRP A 262 13.65 -12.80 0.98
N TYR A 263 13.01 -11.65 0.77
CA TYR A 263 13.33 -10.41 1.45
C TYR A 263 12.09 -9.86 2.11
N ARG A 264 12.29 -9.12 3.19
CA ARG A 264 11.24 -8.34 3.86
C ARG A 264 11.69 -6.91 4.00
N ASN A 265 10.87 -5.99 3.50
CA ASN A 265 10.94 -4.59 3.88
C ASN A 265 9.80 -4.27 4.85
N SER A 266 10.15 -3.74 6.02
CA SER A 266 9.22 -3.26 7.03
C SER A 266 9.44 -1.76 7.23
N VAL A 267 8.34 -0.97 7.29
CA VAL A 267 8.38 0.44 7.63
C VAL A 267 7.31 0.74 8.68
N ILE A 268 7.72 1.34 9.79
CA ILE A 268 6.87 1.69 10.92
C ILE A 268 6.90 3.22 11.04
N PHE A 269 5.78 3.86 10.69
CA PHE A 269 5.61 5.29 10.84
C PHE A 269 5.02 5.61 12.21
N MET A 270 5.63 6.55 12.91
CA MET A 270 5.19 7.09 14.19
C MET A 270 5.07 8.62 14.05
N PRO A 271 4.37 9.32 14.97
CA PRO A 271 4.08 10.75 14.80
C PRO A 271 5.29 11.68 14.60
N LYS A 272 6.46 11.30 15.11
CA LYS A 272 7.71 12.08 15.03
C LYS A 272 8.93 11.21 14.73
N SER A 273 8.72 10.01 14.21
CA SER A 273 9.80 9.09 13.91
C SER A 273 9.34 8.05 12.92
N PHE A 274 10.28 7.39 12.27
CA PHE A 274 9.99 6.15 11.59
C PHE A 274 11.15 5.18 11.73
N LYS A 275 10.83 3.90 11.59
CA LYS A 275 11.82 2.84 11.44
C LYS A 275 11.63 2.15 10.10
N SER A 276 12.70 1.80 9.43
CA SER A 276 12.66 0.96 8.23
C SER A 276 13.73 -0.10 8.31
N GLN A 277 13.40 -1.33 7.94
CA GLN A 277 14.33 -2.44 7.94
C GLN A 277 14.12 -3.30 6.70
N THR A 278 15.21 -3.60 5.99
CA THR A 278 15.26 -4.59 4.92
C THR A 278 16.12 -5.77 5.39
N VAL A 279 15.56 -6.97 5.33
CA VAL A 279 16.24 -8.21 5.71
C VAL A 279 16.10 -9.26 4.62
N ARG A 280 17.08 -10.15 4.52
CA ARG A 280 16.92 -11.45 3.89
C ARG A 280 16.34 -12.43 4.91
N LEU A 281 15.39 -13.23 4.47
CA LEU A 281 14.71 -14.23 5.26
C LEU A 281 15.20 -15.63 4.91
N ASN A 282 15.06 -16.55 5.87
CA ASN A 282 15.17 -17.98 5.61
C ASN A 282 13.90 -18.50 4.88
N ASP A 283 13.92 -19.77 4.48
CA ASP A 283 12.83 -20.45 3.78
C ASP A 283 11.50 -20.47 4.56
N ASP A 284 11.53 -20.25 5.88
CA ASP A 284 10.32 -20.15 6.72
C ASP A 284 9.60 -18.79 6.62
N LEU A 285 10.20 -17.82 5.91
CA LEU A 285 9.73 -16.44 5.72
C LEU A 285 9.52 -15.65 7.01
N ALA A 286 10.07 -16.12 8.13
CA ALA A 286 9.91 -15.52 9.45
C ALA A 286 11.26 -15.21 10.10
N SER A 287 12.19 -16.14 10.02
CA SER A 287 13.52 -16.03 10.61
C SER A 287 14.43 -15.20 9.72
N ILE A 288 15.08 -14.20 10.32
CA ILE A 288 16.05 -13.34 9.64
C ILE A 288 17.33 -14.13 9.40
N ASP A 289 17.78 -14.18 8.15
CA ASP A 289 19.10 -14.69 7.76
C ASP A 289 20.13 -13.56 7.80
N LEU A 290 19.80 -12.40 7.22
CA LEU A 290 20.69 -11.25 7.15
C LEU A 290 19.92 -9.93 7.29
N ILE A 291 20.41 -9.00 8.10
CA ILE A 291 19.95 -7.60 8.07
C ILE A 291 20.73 -6.89 6.99
N ILE A 292 20.05 -6.40 5.95
CA ILE A 292 20.69 -5.71 4.83
C ILE A 292 20.77 -4.21 5.13
N TYR A 293 19.69 -3.69 5.69
CA TYR A 293 19.51 -2.27 5.91
C TYR A 293 18.60 -2.04 7.12
N ASP A 294 18.99 -1.11 7.98
CA ASP A 294 18.18 -0.63 9.11
C ASP A 294 18.31 0.89 9.18
N ARG A 295 17.17 1.57 9.30
CA ARG A 295 17.06 3.02 9.44
C ARG A 295 16.16 3.36 10.59
N GLU A 296 16.64 4.22 11.48
CA GLU A 296 15.83 4.91 12.48
C GLU A 296 15.92 6.41 12.26
N LYS A 297 14.77 7.08 12.12
CA LYS A 297 14.70 8.55 12.05
C LYS A 297 13.81 9.09 13.15
N SER A 298 14.21 10.19 13.77
CA SER A 298 13.43 10.93 14.76
C SER A 298 13.45 12.42 14.46
N ASP A 299 12.32 13.09 14.68
CA ASP A 299 12.12 14.52 14.46
C ASP A 299 11.86 15.23 15.80
N LEU A 300 12.66 16.26 16.07
CA LEU A 300 12.66 17.06 17.28
C LEU A 300 12.33 18.51 16.94
N ALA A 301 11.61 19.20 17.84
CA ALA A 301 11.41 20.64 17.70
C ALA A 301 12.76 21.36 17.86
N TRP A 302 13.06 22.32 16.97
CA TRP A 302 14.36 22.99 16.94
C TRP A 302 14.20 24.47 16.62
N ASN A 303 13.96 25.28 17.67
CA ASN A 303 13.60 26.69 17.59
C ASN A 303 12.41 26.93 16.62
N SER A 304 12.62 27.70 15.54
CA SER A 304 11.62 27.98 14.50
C SER A 304 11.51 26.87 13.44
N GLY A 305 12.31 25.81 13.57
CA GLY A 305 12.39 24.69 12.64
C GLY A 305 12.27 23.33 13.30
N THR A 306 12.77 22.31 12.60
CA THR A 306 12.81 20.91 13.04
C THR A 306 14.21 20.37 12.87
N LEU A 307 14.67 19.59 13.86
CA LEU A 307 15.89 18.79 13.78
C LEU A 307 15.50 17.34 13.58
N SER A 308 15.94 16.74 12.47
CA SER A 308 15.84 15.30 12.26
C SER A 308 17.17 14.64 12.57
N LEU A 309 17.13 13.51 13.29
CA LEU A 309 18.26 12.63 13.53
C LEU A 309 17.97 11.27 12.90
N GLN A 310 18.82 10.85 11.97
CA GLN A 310 18.73 9.59 11.24
C GLN A 310 19.95 8.73 11.53
N LYS A 311 19.72 7.45 11.78
CA LYS A 311 20.75 6.42 11.96
C LYS A 311 20.53 5.37 10.90
N ASP A 312 21.56 5.09 10.11
CA ASP A 312 21.57 4.06 9.08
C ASP A 312 22.64 3.02 9.42
N ILE A 313 22.25 1.76 9.30
CA ILE A 313 23.15 0.61 9.34
C ILE A 313 22.88 -0.21 8.10
N TYR A 314 23.89 -0.49 7.30
CA TYR A 314 23.71 -1.30 6.10
C TYR A 314 24.93 -2.11 5.74
N THR A 315 24.71 -3.20 5.02
CA THR A 315 25.77 -4.01 4.41
C THR A 315 25.56 -4.09 2.90
N SER A 316 26.65 -4.17 2.17
CA SER A 316 26.64 -4.41 0.71
C SER A 316 27.44 -5.65 0.30
N ASP A 317 28.00 -6.36 1.27
CA ASP A 317 28.90 -7.49 1.07
C ASP A 317 28.37 -8.82 1.64
N GLY A 318 27.06 -8.89 1.88
CA GLY A 318 26.42 -10.06 2.45
C GLY A 318 26.63 -10.22 3.95
N GLY A 319 26.89 -9.11 4.65
CA GLY A 319 27.05 -9.07 6.11
C GLY A 319 28.45 -9.38 6.62
N GLN A 320 29.48 -9.27 5.77
CA GLN A 320 30.88 -9.38 6.21
C GLN A 320 31.33 -8.09 6.90
N GLU A 321 30.83 -6.95 6.41
CA GLU A 321 31.03 -5.63 6.99
C GLU A 321 29.71 -4.86 6.97
N TYR A 322 29.49 -4.10 8.04
CA TYR A 322 28.39 -3.14 8.15
C TYR A 322 28.95 -1.72 8.17
N ILE A 323 28.27 -0.82 7.50
CA ILE A 323 28.54 0.61 7.53
C ILE A 323 27.50 1.29 8.41
N CYS A 324 27.99 2.04 9.39
CA CYS A 324 27.20 2.85 10.31
C CYS A 324 27.31 4.31 9.88
N LEU A 325 26.19 4.96 9.59
CA LEU A 325 26.12 6.33 9.12
C LEU A 325 24.99 7.06 9.82
N ASN A 326 25.31 8.19 10.45
CA ASN A 326 24.31 9.04 11.07
C ASN A 326 24.19 10.35 10.28
N THR A 327 22.96 10.82 10.11
CA THR A 327 22.67 12.11 9.48
C THR A 327 21.85 12.97 10.44
N GLU A 328 22.27 14.20 10.64
CA GLU A 328 21.45 15.24 11.29
C GLU A 328 20.91 16.18 10.21
N THR A 329 19.71 16.72 10.39
CA THR A 329 19.11 17.65 9.42
C THR A 329 18.37 18.78 10.11
N ALA A 330 18.80 20.00 9.83
CA ALA A 330 18.09 21.23 10.15
C ALA A 330 17.06 21.54 9.05
N THR A 331 15.79 21.73 9.42
CA THR A 331 14.72 22.06 8.48
C THR A 331 14.01 23.34 8.89
N PHE A 332 13.91 24.30 7.97
CA PHE A 332 13.17 25.55 8.15
C PHE A 332 12.22 25.80 6.98
N THR A 333 11.13 26.52 7.24
CA THR A 333 10.15 26.88 6.20
C THR A 333 9.99 28.38 6.12
N GLU A 334 10.08 28.93 4.92
CA GLU A 334 9.82 30.35 4.65
C GLU A 334 9.07 30.49 3.32
N ASN A 335 7.98 31.25 3.30
CA ASN A 335 7.14 31.46 2.11
C ASN A 335 6.69 30.14 1.43
N ASN A 336 6.34 29.14 2.24
CA ASN A 336 5.97 27.78 1.81
C ASN A 336 7.07 27.01 1.05
N ILE A 337 8.33 27.43 1.20
CA ILE A 337 9.50 26.70 0.73
C ILE A 337 10.23 26.15 1.95
N GLN A 338 10.48 24.85 1.94
CA GLN A 338 11.27 24.18 2.95
C GLN A 338 12.74 24.15 2.51
N TYR A 339 13.62 24.57 3.41
CA TYR A 339 15.06 24.60 3.25
C TYR A 339 15.68 23.65 4.27
N GLN A 340 16.55 22.76 3.83
CA GLN A 340 17.19 21.77 4.70
C GLN A 340 18.69 21.76 4.51
N LEU A 341 19.42 21.70 5.62
CA LEU A 341 20.85 21.38 5.66
C LEU A 341 21.00 20.08 6.43
N SER A 342 21.66 19.11 5.82
CA SER A 342 21.96 17.82 6.43
C SER A 342 23.46 17.60 6.49
N ASN A 343 23.96 17.05 7.60
CA ASN A 343 25.36 16.62 7.71
C ASN A 343 25.41 15.15 8.08
N ASP A 344 26.25 14.42 7.37
CA ASP A 344 26.60 13.06 7.74
C ASP A 344 27.69 13.04 8.81
N THR A 345 27.80 11.91 9.50
CA THR A 345 29.03 11.51 10.19
C THR A 345 30.04 10.95 9.20
N GLN A 346 31.29 10.80 9.63
CA GLN A 346 32.20 9.88 8.96
C GLN A 346 31.63 8.47 9.10
N GLY A 347 31.29 7.82 7.99
CA GLY A 347 30.84 6.42 8.01
C GLY A 347 31.90 5.52 8.64
N THR A 348 31.49 4.67 9.57
CA THR A 348 32.38 3.72 10.26
C THR A 348 32.01 2.30 9.87
N SER A 349 33.03 1.44 9.77
CA SER A 349 32.85 0.02 9.56
C SER A 349 32.67 -0.71 10.89
N ALA A 350 31.80 -1.72 10.88
CA ALA A 350 31.49 -2.61 11.99
C ALA A 350 31.54 -4.06 11.50
N ALA A 351 32.00 -4.97 12.36
CA ALA A 351 32.13 -6.39 12.00
C ALA A 351 30.78 -7.13 11.99
N ASP A 352 29.80 -6.59 12.71
CA ASP A 352 28.43 -7.10 12.79
C ASP A 352 27.46 -5.95 13.09
N PHE A 353 26.16 -6.20 12.86
CA PHE A 353 25.10 -5.22 13.03
C PHE A 353 25.06 -4.59 14.44
N GLU A 354 25.25 -5.39 15.50
CA GLU A 354 25.16 -4.94 16.89
C GLU A 354 26.36 -4.09 17.31
N SER A 355 27.49 -4.24 16.62
CA SER A 355 28.71 -3.48 16.87
C SER A 355 28.73 -2.06 16.28
N CYS A 356 27.67 -1.65 15.57
CA CYS A 356 27.60 -0.30 14.99
C CYS A 356 27.50 0.82 16.04
N ASP A 357 28.45 1.75 16.04
CA ASP A 357 28.41 2.95 16.89
C ASP A 357 27.67 4.10 16.19
N ASN A 358 26.40 4.25 16.54
CA ASN A 358 25.52 5.32 16.06
C ASN A 358 25.18 6.35 17.15
N GLN A 359 26.16 6.80 17.94
CA GLN A 359 25.97 7.82 18.98
C GLN A 359 26.24 9.26 18.52
N ALA A 360 27.24 9.47 17.66
CA ALA A 360 27.63 10.81 17.20
C ALA A 360 26.81 11.27 15.99
N PHE A 361 26.66 12.59 15.80
CA PHE A 361 25.98 13.20 14.65
C PHE A 361 26.79 14.37 14.09
N GLY A 362 26.76 14.53 12.77
CA GLY A 362 27.50 15.56 12.04
C GLY A 362 29.02 15.33 12.00
N ASN A 363 29.75 16.35 11.55
CA ASN A 363 31.22 16.36 11.45
C ASN A 363 31.83 15.28 10.53
N GLY A 364 31.04 14.75 9.61
CA GLY A 364 31.52 13.97 8.47
C GLY A 364 32.01 14.85 7.33
N ARG A 365 32.32 14.20 6.22
CA ARG A 365 32.90 14.82 5.01
C ARG A 365 31.87 15.11 3.92
N THR A 366 30.58 14.94 4.24
CA THR A 366 29.48 15.14 3.30
C THR A 366 28.37 15.96 3.94
N LYS A 367 27.90 16.96 3.20
CA LYS A 367 26.79 17.85 3.53
C LYS A 367 25.78 17.81 2.38
N TYR A 368 24.51 18.03 2.71
CA TYR A 368 23.45 18.11 1.74
C TYR A 368 22.60 19.36 1.92
N TYR A 369 22.15 19.91 0.80
CA TYR A 369 21.10 20.92 0.76
C TYR A 369 19.87 20.37 0.07
N SER A 370 18.74 20.41 0.76
CA SER A 370 17.46 19.93 0.22
C SER A 370 16.40 21.01 0.25
N PHE A 371 15.52 20.96 -0.74
CA PHE A 371 14.47 21.93 -0.97
C PHE A 371 13.16 21.21 -1.25
N SER A 372 12.06 21.71 -0.72
CA SER A 372 10.73 21.33 -1.22
C SER A 372 9.77 22.50 -1.21
N TYR A 373 8.90 22.57 -2.22
CA TYR A 373 7.93 23.64 -2.38
C TYR A 373 6.76 23.21 -3.26
N GLN A 374 5.70 24.01 -3.27
CA GLN A 374 4.54 23.77 -4.11
C GLN A 374 4.17 25.05 -4.87
N GLU A 375 3.93 24.93 -6.17
CA GLU A 375 3.48 26.04 -7.04
C GLU A 375 2.31 25.58 -7.89
N SER A 376 1.21 26.33 -7.87
CA SER A 376 0.00 26.02 -8.64
C SER A 376 -0.53 24.59 -8.43
N GLY A 377 -0.34 24.02 -7.24
CA GLY A 377 -0.76 22.65 -6.91
C GLY A 377 0.28 21.57 -7.25
N ILE A 378 1.36 21.90 -7.96
CA ILE A 378 2.44 20.99 -8.34
C ILE A 378 3.54 21.01 -7.28
N TYR A 379 4.00 19.84 -6.85
CA TYR A 379 5.06 19.69 -5.86
C TYR A 379 6.44 19.59 -6.53
N TYR A 380 7.44 20.20 -5.91
CA TYR A 380 8.81 20.22 -6.39
C TYR A 380 9.78 19.89 -5.26
N SER A 381 10.89 19.23 -5.60
CA SER A 381 12.01 19.06 -4.69
C SER A 381 13.35 19.11 -5.41
N ALA A 382 14.39 19.53 -4.70
CA ALA A 382 15.76 19.50 -5.17
C ALA A 382 16.69 19.05 -4.04
N TYR A 383 17.80 18.43 -4.42
CA TYR A 383 18.81 17.92 -3.50
C TYR A 383 20.20 18.10 -4.12
N PHE A 384 21.16 18.55 -3.31
CA PHE A 384 22.56 18.73 -3.68
C PHE A 384 23.45 17.99 -2.69
N THR A 385 24.42 17.24 -3.19
CA THR A 385 25.47 16.57 -2.41
C THR A 385 26.78 17.33 -2.52
N ILE A 386 27.34 17.70 -1.39
CA ILE A 386 28.55 18.51 -1.26
C ILE A 386 29.53 17.74 -0.39
N VAL A 387 30.72 17.45 -0.91
CA VAL A 387 31.79 16.77 -0.17
C VAL A 387 32.90 17.76 0.19
N ASP A 388 33.75 17.38 1.14
CA ASP A 388 34.72 18.27 1.78
C ASP A 388 35.88 18.80 0.90
N ASP A 389 36.01 18.33 -0.34
CA ASP A 389 36.95 18.88 -1.32
C ASP A 389 36.38 20.08 -2.11
N LEU A 390 35.08 20.37 -1.97
CA LEU A 390 34.39 21.44 -2.67
C LEU A 390 34.34 22.71 -1.81
N ALA A 391 34.53 23.88 -2.44
CA ALA A 391 34.46 25.17 -1.76
C ALA A 391 33.11 25.43 -1.08
N GLU A 392 32.03 24.87 -1.63
CA GLU A 392 30.68 24.96 -1.06
C GLU A 392 30.59 24.28 0.31
N PHE A 393 31.45 23.29 0.61
CA PHE A 393 31.44 22.58 1.88
C PHE A 393 31.81 23.49 3.06
N ASP A 394 32.75 24.42 2.85
CA ASP A 394 33.22 25.37 3.87
C ASP A 394 32.15 26.40 4.24
N ILE A 395 31.15 26.61 3.38
CA ILE A 395 30.03 27.50 3.63
C ILE A 395 29.12 26.88 4.70
N LEU A 396 28.74 27.69 5.69
CA LEU A 396 27.99 27.23 6.87
C LEU A 396 28.73 26.11 7.64
N SER A 397 30.06 26.17 7.73
CA SER A 397 30.87 25.15 8.45
C SER A 397 30.58 25.04 9.96
N HIS A 398 29.98 26.07 10.58
CA HIS A 398 29.50 26.02 11.96
C HIS A 398 28.15 25.31 12.13
N TRP A 399 27.41 25.08 11.04
CA TRP A 399 26.15 24.35 10.99
C TRP A 399 26.36 22.83 10.96
N GLN A 400 26.91 22.30 12.04
CA GLN A 400 27.13 20.87 12.26
C GLN A 400 27.05 20.56 13.75
N SER A 401 26.83 19.30 14.12
CA SER A 401 26.58 18.86 15.50
C SER A 401 25.47 19.70 16.14
N LEU A 402 24.29 19.63 15.52
CA LEU A 402 23.17 20.55 15.64
C LEU A 402 22.33 20.37 16.91
N SER A 403 22.39 19.20 17.55
CA SER A 403 21.51 18.80 18.66
C SER A 403 21.35 19.87 19.74
N ASP A 404 22.45 20.53 20.13
CA ASP A 404 22.45 21.52 21.21
C ASP A 404 22.55 22.97 20.72
N LYS A 405 22.49 23.20 19.40
CA LYS A 405 22.76 24.51 18.77
C LYS A 405 21.50 25.30 18.39
N ALA A 406 20.32 24.89 18.86
CA ALA A 406 19.04 25.51 18.49
C ALA A 406 18.98 27.03 18.77
N ASN A 407 19.68 27.48 19.82
CA ASN A 407 19.72 28.88 20.24
C ASN A 407 20.93 29.65 19.70
N ASP A 408 21.92 28.95 19.13
CA ASP A 408 23.20 29.53 18.70
C ASP A 408 23.23 29.80 17.20
N LEU A 409 22.40 29.07 16.42
CA LEU A 409 22.36 29.16 14.97
C LEU A 409 21.14 29.98 14.50
N ASP A 410 21.39 30.95 13.61
CA ASP A 410 20.37 31.82 13.05
C ASP A 410 19.83 31.25 11.73
N SER A 411 18.58 30.76 11.73
CA SER A 411 17.97 30.20 10.53
C SER A 411 17.90 31.16 9.34
N ALA A 412 17.94 32.48 9.57
CA ALA A 412 18.00 33.45 8.49
C ALA A 412 19.30 33.35 7.67
N GLU A 413 20.43 33.00 8.30
CA GLU A 413 21.72 32.79 7.63
C GLU A 413 21.64 31.62 6.65
N LEU A 414 21.19 30.45 7.13
CA LEU A 414 21.02 29.25 6.31
C LEU A 414 20.06 29.52 5.15
N ILE A 415 18.89 30.09 5.45
CA ILE A 415 17.88 30.38 4.42
C ILE A 415 18.43 31.38 3.39
N ALA A 416 19.15 32.41 3.81
CA ALA A 416 19.72 33.42 2.90
C ALA A 416 20.76 32.83 1.95
N HIS A 417 21.55 31.85 2.40
CA HIS A 417 22.47 31.10 1.56
C HIS A 417 21.72 30.17 0.60
N LEU A 418 20.89 29.28 1.12
CA LEU A 418 20.20 28.26 0.31
C LEU A 418 19.29 28.86 -0.77
N LYS A 419 18.71 30.05 -0.53
CA LYS A 419 17.92 30.78 -1.53
C LYS A 419 18.70 31.15 -2.80
N GLN A 420 20.03 31.24 -2.73
CA GLN A 420 20.88 31.60 -3.86
C GLN A 420 21.19 30.39 -4.76
N LEU A 421 20.92 29.18 -4.29
CA LEU A 421 21.21 27.96 -5.02
C LEU A 421 20.18 27.73 -6.15
N PRO A 422 20.57 27.06 -7.24
CA PRO A 422 19.71 26.81 -8.40
C PRO A 422 18.73 25.65 -8.12
N TYR A 423 17.86 25.78 -7.11
CA TYR A 423 16.96 24.70 -6.67
C TYR A 423 15.66 24.60 -7.46
N ARG A 424 15.31 25.58 -8.31
CA ARG A 424 14.11 25.46 -9.14
C ARG A 424 14.31 24.39 -10.19
N PHE A 425 13.22 23.76 -10.63
CA PHE A 425 13.28 22.61 -11.51
C PHE A 425 14.07 22.90 -12.81
N ASP A 426 13.83 24.07 -13.39
CA ASP A 426 14.44 24.50 -14.65
C ASP A 426 15.77 25.26 -14.47
N ASP A 427 16.18 25.58 -13.24
CA ASP A 427 17.45 26.27 -13.02
C ASP A 427 18.62 25.41 -13.51
N GLU A 428 19.56 26.04 -14.19
CA GLU A 428 20.84 25.41 -14.53
C GLU A 428 21.70 25.28 -13.27
N VAL A 429 22.19 24.08 -13.00
CA VAL A 429 23.04 23.83 -11.82
C VAL A 429 24.48 24.13 -12.19
N VAL A 430 24.92 25.35 -11.86
CA VAL A 430 26.28 25.86 -12.11
C VAL A 430 27.15 25.92 -10.85
N ILE A 431 26.62 25.43 -9.73
CA ILE A 431 27.36 25.32 -8.47
C ILE A 431 28.21 24.05 -8.46
N ASP A 432 29.34 24.09 -7.77
CA ASP A 432 30.25 22.96 -7.65
C ASP A 432 29.74 21.98 -6.60
N VAL A 433 29.16 20.87 -7.07
CA VAL A 433 28.54 19.81 -6.26
C VAL A 433 28.84 18.45 -6.88
N THR A 434 28.97 17.42 -6.06
CA THR A 434 29.28 16.06 -6.54
C THR A 434 28.09 15.40 -7.22
N HIS A 435 26.88 15.66 -6.69
CA HIS A 435 25.64 15.14 -7.23
C HIS A 435 24.51 16.13 -6.99
N TRP A 436 23.54 16.14 -7.89
CA TRP A 436 22.26 16.82 -7.67
C TRP A 436 21.11 16.04 -8.31
N HIS A 437 19.93 16.22 -7.74
CA HIS A 437 18.67 15.62 -8.18
C HIS A 437 17.55 16.65 -8.03
N LYS A 438 16.68 16.76 -9.05
CA LYS A 438 15.48 17.60 -9.04
C LYS A 438 14.27 16.77 -9.43
N ARG A 439 13.15 17.00 -8.76
CA ARG A 439 11.88 16.32 -9.01
C ARG A 439 10.74 17.32 -9.11
N ILE A 440 9.83 17.03 -10.03
CA ILE A 440 8.50 17.62 -10.13
C ILE A 440 7.46 16.51 -10.01
N THR A 441 6.41 16.73 -9.23
CA THR A 441 5.26 15.85 -9.08
C THR A 441 3.99 16.64 -9.35
N ASP A 442 3.37 16.38 -10.51
CA ASP A 442 2.13 17.02 -10.95
C ASP A 442 0.93 16.12 -10.66
N ASP A 443 0.19 16.49 -9.61
CA ASP A 443 -1.08 15.86 -9.20
C ASP A 443 -2.31 16.65 -9.67
N THR A 444 -2.12 17.70 -10.49
CA THR A 444 -3.21 18.61 -10.89
C THR A 444 -4.07 18.05 -12.03
N LYS A 445 -3.58 17.02 -12.72
CA LYS A 445 -4.24 16.34 -13.84
C LYS A 445 -5.05 15.13 -13.37
N SER A 446 -5.66 14.41 -14.31
CA SER A 446 -6.38 13.15 -14.03
C SER A 446 -5.50 12.06 -13.42
N THR A 447 -4.18 12.16 -13.63
CA THR A 447 -3.18 11.17 -13.24
C THR A 447 -1.93 11.87 -12.75
N ARG A 448 -1.30 11.33 -11.70
CA ARG A 448 0.00 11.79 -11.20
C ARG A 448 1.07 11.61 -12.27
N VAL A 449 1.88 12.64 -12.48
CA VAL A 449 3.11 12.56 -13.28
C VAL A 449 4.28 13.01 -12.42
N GLN A 450 5.26 12.14 -12.25
CA GLN A 450 6.52 12.46 -11.58
C GLN A 450 7.63 12.54 -12.64
N THR A 451 8.44 13.60 -12.63
CA THR A 451 9.64 13.70 -13.47
C THR A 451 10.84 14.00 -12.60
N ASP A 452 11.87 13.19 -12.74
CA ASP A 452 13.15 13.25 -12.07
C ASP A 452 14.24 13.65 -13.07
N LYS A 453 15.14 14.53 -12.64
CA LYS A 453 16.30 15.02 -13.38
C LYS A 453 17.55 14.83 -12.51
N TYR A 454 18.57 14.18 -13.05
CA TYR A 454 19.80 13.86 -12.32
C TYR A 454 21.02 14.60 -12.90
N SER A 455 22.03 14.76 -12.06
CA SER A 455 23.30 15.42 -12.41
C SER A 455 24.12 14.74 -13.51
N ASP A 456 23.91 13.45 -13.75
CA ASP A 456 24.52 12.72 -14.88
C ASP A 456 23.83 12.99 -16.23
N GLY A 457 22.82 13.88 -16.24
CA GLY A 457 22.02 14.23 -17.42
C GLY A 457 20.87 13.27 -17.70
N SER A 458 20.70 12.22 -16.90
CA SER A 458 19.57 11.30 -17.03
C SER A 458 18.28 11.90 -16.48
N TRP A 459 17.17 11.47 -17.08
CA TRP A 459 15.83 11.83 -16.67
C TRP A 459 14.96 10.59 -16.59
N VAL A 460 14.04 10.58 -15.62
CA VAL A 460 13.02 9.54 -15.49
C VAL A 460 11.66 10.19 -15.31
N ARG A 461 10.67 9.75 -16.09
CA ARG A 461 9.28 10.17 -15.96
C ARG A 461 8.41 8.97 -15.63
N LYS A 462 7.67 9.07 -14.53
CA LYS A 462 6.63 8.10 -14.16
C LYS A 462 5.25 8.71 -14.37
N THR A 463 4.47 8.12 -15.26
CA THR A 463 3.06 8.47 -15.47
C THR A 463 2.19 7.40 -14.84
N TYR A 464 1.51 7.76 -13.75
CA TYR A 464 0.63 6.87 -13.02
C TYR A 464 -0.72 6.73 -13.72
N LYS A 465 -1.39 5.61 -13.53
CA LYS A 465 -2.73 5.33 -14.03
C LYS A 465 -3.74 5.35 -12.88
N ALA A 466 -5.02 5.29 -13.21
CA ALA A 466 -6.11 5.29 -12.22
C ALA A 466 -6.07 4.06 -11.29
N ASP A 467 -5.42 2.98 -11.71
CA ASP A 467 -5.23 1.74 -10.94
C ASP A 467 -3.92 1.72 -10.14
N TYR A 468 -3.25 2.87 -10.02
CA TYR A 468 -1.96 3.11 -9.35
C TYR A 468 -0.72 2.50 -10.04
N THR A 469 -0.88 1.71 -11.11
CA THR A 469 0.27 1.29 -11.92
C THR A 469 0.91 2.49 -12.61
N TYR A 470 2.16 2.37 -13.02
CA TYR A 470 2.85 3.42 -13.75
C TYR A 470 3.60 2.91 -14.97
N THR A 471 3.78 3.82 -15.92
CA THR A 471 4.73 3.67 -17.02
C THR A 471 5.97 4.50 -16.70
N ALA A 472 7.15 3.94 -16.91
CA ALA A 472 8.43 4.62 -16.71
C ALA A 472 9.09 4.89 -18.05
N GLU A 473 9.40 6.16 -18.30
CA GLU A 473 10.11 6.62 -19.49
C GLU A 473 11.42 7.27 -19.06
N CYS A 474 12.47 7.06 -19.84
CA CYS A 474 13.80 7.59 -19.62
C CYS A 474 14.17 8.55 -20.75
N SER A 475 14.98 9.56 -20.44
CA SER A 475 15.46 10.55 -21.40
C SER A 475 16.86 11.02 -21.03
N SER A 476 17.63 11.48 -22.02
CA SER A 476 18.94 12.12 -21.85
C SER A 476 18.90 13.63 -22.12
N ASP A 477 17.77 14.16 -22.57
CA ASP A 477 17.60 15.57 -22.97
C ASP A 477 16.36 16.23 -22.34
N GLY A 478 15.51 15.45 -21.65
CA GLY A 478 14.23 15.90 -21.09
C GLY A 478 13.14 16.14 -22.13
N VAL A 479 13.40 15.88 -23.41
CA VAL A 479 12.51 16.16 -24.55
C VAL A 479 12.09 14.87 -25.25
N SER A 480 13.07 14.00 -25.51
CA SER A 480 12.92 12.72 -26.20
C SER A 480 12.81 11.61 -25.15
N TRP A 481 11.62 11.01 -25.05
CA TRP A 481 11.30 10.00 -24.04
C TRP A 481 11.14 8.62 -24.67
N GLN A 482 11.70 7.60 -24.04
CA GLN A 482 11.57 6.20 -24.44
C GLN A 482 11.36 5.32 -23.21
N GLY A 483 10.90 4.08 -23.37
CA GLY A 483 10.80 3.14 -22.23
C GLY A 483 12.16 2.97 -21.56
N CYS A 484 12.18 3.00 -20.22
CA CYS A 484 13.41 2.72 -19.47
C CYS A 484 13.85 1.27 -19.69
N THR A 485 15.10 1.05 -20.10
CA THR A 485 15.71 -0.29 -20.10
C THR A 485 16.19 -0.59 -18.68
N GLY A 486 15.61 -1.62 -18.06
CA GLY A 486 15.90 -2.04 -16.68
C GLY A 486 17.24 -2.74 -16.52
#